data_AF-A0AAN9RSL4-F1
#
_entry.id   AF-A0AAN9RSL4-F1
#
_cell.length_a   1.000
_cell.length_b   1.000
_cell.length_c   1.000
_cell.angle_alpha   90.00
_cell.angle_beta   90.00
_cell.angle_gamma   90.00
#
_symmetry.space_group_name_H-M   'P 1'
#
loop_
_entity.id
_entity.type
_entity.pdbx_description
1 polymer ?
#
loop_
_entity_poly.entity_id
_entity_poly.type
_entity_poly.pdbx_seq_one_letter_code
_entity_poly.pdbx_strand_id
1 'polypeptide(L)'
;MEVMENGGANLKGLSKEMRHGRTAHNMSSSSLRKKSDLTLVSKISFGPLKILLLNTQEVILGTKLSILFPAVPIAIIAHCYGFAKPWVFGLSLLGLTPLAERLSFLTEQIACYTGPTVGGLMNATCGNTTELIIAIFALSQNNIALVKYSLLGSIISNLLLVLGTSLICGGLVNLRQEQKYDRRQADMNLLMLFVALHCHLLPMLFHYAHASEGVAAESSLQLSRAASVIMVIAYFAYLVFQLRTHRQLFEDPVENEEEGDNDSDEAVIGFWSGCVWLVGMTVIIAVLSEYVVQTIEDASNSWGLSVSFLSIILLPIVGNAAEHAGAIIFAFKNKLDISLGVSLGSATQISMFVVPLCVIVSWILGIEMDLNFNLLESGSLTLAIITTAFTLQDGTSHYMKGLVLFLCYIVIGACFFVQKTPSNKELQHPNFEQDSMDLLFVHLSSTAKKLKKFCMQ
;
A
#
# COMPACT_ATOMS: atom_id res chain seq x y z
N MET A 1 62.28 28.40 35.79
CA MET A 1 63.13 29.18 34.87
C MET A 1 62.98 28.47 33.53
N GLU A 2 62.15 28.85 32.57
CA GLU A 2 61.44 30.07 32.12
C GLU A 2 60.20 29.54 31.33
N VAL A 3 58.95 30.02 31.54
CA VAL A 3 58.26 31.18 30.87
C VAL A 3 58.00 30.90 29.36
N MET A 4 56.84 31.05 28.71
CA MET A 4 55.44 31.48 28.94
C MET A 4 54.63 31.03 27.67
N GLU A 5 53.41 30.48 27.78
CA GLU A 5 52.09 31.16 27.60
C GLU A 5 51.60 31.32 26.14
N ASN A 6 50.51 30.63 25.75
CA ASN A 6 49.19 31.20 25.41
C ASN A 6 48.30 30.28 24.54
N GLY A 7 46.99 30.28 24.84
CA GLY A 7 45.96 30.21 23.80
C GLY A 7 44.92 29.08 23.87
N GLY A 8 43.81 29.33 24.58
CA GLY A 8 42.47 28.95 24.09
C GLY A 8 41.89 27.61 24.54
N ALA A 9 41.30 27.57 25.73
CA ALA A 9 40.32 26.55 26.09
C ALA A 9 39.08 26.67 25.18
N ASN A 10 38.90 25.73 24.25
CA ASN A 10 37.72 25.65 23.40
C ASN A 10 36.68 24.74 24.08
N LEU A 11 35.77 25.36 24.86
CA LEU A 11 34.52 24.74 25.28
C LEU A 11 33.62 24.54 24.04
N LYS A 12 33.81 23.44 23.33
CA LYS A 12 32.85 22.92 22.35
C LYS A 12 32.72 21.41 22.55
N GLY A 13 31.93 21.05 23.54
CA GLY A 13 31.65 19.66 23.89
C GLY A 13 30.27 19.50 24.51
N LEU A 14 29.24 20.10 23.91
CA LEU A 14 27.84 19.85 24.27
C LEU A 14 26.89 20.39 23.18
N SER A 15 26.84 19.69 22.06
CA SER A 15 25.59 19.52 21.31
C SER A 15 25.73 18.21 20.56
N LYS A 16 25.21 17.13 21.17
CA LYS A 16 25.07 15.85 20.51
C LYS A 16 23.90 16.04 19.55
N GLU A 17 24.18 16.46 18.32
CA GLU A 17 23.19 16.52 17.24
C GLU A 17 22.55 15.14 17.12
N MET A 18 21.26 15.08 17.40
CA MET A 18 20.45 13.89 17.30
C MET A 18 20.14 13.69 15.82
N ARG A 19 21.02 12.99 15.09
CA ARG A 19 20.76 12.58 13.71
C ARG A 19 19.55 11.65 13.68
N HIS A 20 18.56 12.01 12.88
CA HIS A 20 17.29 11.30 12.75
C HIS A 20 17.42 10.23 11.67
N GLY A 21 17.70 8.98 12.06
CA GLY A 21 17.66 7.85 11.12
C GLY A 21 16.24 7.63 10.60
N ARG A 22 16.07 7.59 9.27
CA ARG A 22 14.79 7.24 8.63
C ARG A 22 14.79 5.76 8.24
N THR A 23 13.67 5.09 8.45
CA THR A 23 13.46 3.72 7.96
C THR A 23 13.03 3.76 6.48
N ALA A 24 13.37 2.73 5.69
CA ALA A 24 12.98 2.56 4.28
C ALA A 24 11.53 3.00 3.92
N HIS A 25 10.56 2.67 4.79
CA HIS A 25 9.15 3.01 4.61
C HIS A 25 8.90 4.54 4.57
N ASN A 26 9.79 5.35 5.16
CA ASN A 26 9.63 6.80 5.31
C ASN A 26 10.10 7.61 4.11
N MET A 27 10.70 7.01 3.07
CA MET A 27 11.37 7.75 1.99
C MET A 27 10.64 7.72 0.63
N SER A 28 9.47 7.08 0.52
CA SER A 28 8.85 6.81 -0.79
C SER A 28 8.58 8.09 -1.61
N SER A 29 8.11 9.15 -0.95
CA SER A 29 7.61 10.35 -1.63
C SER A 29 8.69 11.38 -2.00
N SER A 30 9.76 11.47 -1.19
CA SER A 30 10.88 12.39 -1.44
C SER A 30 11.59 12.09 -2.77
N SER A 31 11.52 10.85 -3.25
CA SER A 31 12.08 10.40 -4.52
C SER A 31 11.41 11.01 -5.78
N LEU A 32 10.13 11.40 -5.69
CA LEU A 32 9.32 11.91 -6.83
C LEU A 32 9.40 13.42 -7.02
N ARG A 33 10.11 14.10 -6.13
CA ARG A 33 10.21 15.55 -6.10
C ARG A 33 10.97 16.09 -7.32
N LYS A 34 10.38 17.05 -8.01
CA LYS A 34 11.09 17.90 -8.98
C LYS A 34 11.77 19.03 -8.20
N LYS A 35 13.06 19.29 -8.44
CA LYS A 35 13.70 20.53 -7.95
C LYS A 35 13.02 21.69 -8.67
N SER A 36 12.05 22.35 -8.02
CA SER A 36 11.40 23.54 -8.55
C SER A 36 12.41 24.68 -8.56
N ASP A 37 12.79 25.21 -9.73
CA ASP A 37 13.53 26.46 -9.78
C ASP A 37 12.65 27.55 -9.12
N LEU A 38 13.11 28.04 -7.97
CA LEU A 38 12.47 29.06 -7.12
C LEU A 38 12.27 30.43 -7.82
N THR A 39 12.47 30.51 -9.12
CA THR A 39 12.59 31.74 -9.91
C THR A 39 11.24 32.36 -10.28
N LEU A 40 10.13 31.62 -10.24
CA LEU A 40 8.81 32.11 -10.70
C LEU A 40 8.01 32.91 -9.65
N VAL A 41 8.30 32.77 -8.35
CA VAL A 41 7.56 33.45 -7.25
C VAL A 41 8.41 34.53 -6.55
N SER A 42 9.64 34.78 -7.02
CA SER A 42 10.55 35.77 -6.42
C SER A 42 10.04 37.22 -6.49
N LYS A 43 9.00 37.50 -7.30
CA LYS A 43 8.48 38.85 -7.59
C LYS A 43 7.35 39.37 -6.68
N ILE A 44 6.98 38.69 -5.60
CA ILE A 44 5.84 39.09 -4.74
C ILE A 44 6.33 39.67 -3.41
N SER A 45 5.87 40.88 -3.06
CA SER A 45 6.37 41.66 -1.90
C SER A 45 5.69 41.37 -0.55
N PHE A 46 4.56 40.65 -0.53
CA PHE A 46 3.83 40.31 0.70
C PHE A 46 4.36 39.01 1.33
N GLY A 47 5.00 39.12 2.50
CA GLY A 47 5.61 38.00 3.24
C GLY A 47 4.74 36.75 3.43
N PRO A 48 3.55 36.83 4.06
CA PRO A 48 2.71 35.65 4.31
C PRO A 48 2.12 35.06 3.02
N LEU A 49 1.77 35.90 2.04
CA LEU A 49 1.26 35.46 0.75
C LEU A 49 2.35 34.77 -0.09
N LYS A 50 3.59 35.23 0.01
CA LYS A 50 4.76 34.59 -0.61
C LYS A 50 5.02 33.22 0.00
N ILE A 51 4.97 33.08 1.32
CA ILE A 51 5.11 31.77 2.00
C ILE A 51 3.97 30.83 1.59
N LEU A 52 2.73 31.32 1.55
CA LEU A 52 1.59 30.53 1.09
C LEU A 52 1.75 30.08 -0.37
N LEU A 53 2.14 30.98 -1.28
CA LEU A 53 2.34 30.65 -2.70
C LEU A 53 3.50 29.70 -2.93
N LEU A 54 4.61 29.86 -2.19
CA LEU A 54 5.74 28.93 -2.25
C LEU A 54 5.33 27.54 -1.74
N ASN A 55 4.60 27.46 -0.62
CA ASN A 55 4.08 26.19 -0.11
C ASN A 55 3.08 25.55 -1.08
N THR A 56 2.17 26.33 -1.68
CA THR A 56 1.23 25.84 -2.70
C THR A 56 1.97 25.31 -3.94
N GLN A 57 2.99 26.03 -4.42
CA GLN A 57 3.80 25.58 -5.55
C GLN A 57 4.53 24.28 -5.22
N GLU A 58 5.15 24.17 -4.05
CA GLU A 58 5.89 22.98 -3.66
C GLU A 58 4.97 21.77 -3.41
N VAL A 59 3.81 22.00 -2.78
CA VAL A 59 2.84 20.95 -2.50
C VAL A 59 2.11 20.49 -3.77
N ILE A 60 1.73 21.38 -4.69
CA ILE A 60 0.93 20.98 -5.87
C ILE A 60 1.81 20.70 -7.09
N LEU A 61 2.81 21.54 -7.36
CA LEU A 61 3.63 21.47 -8.57
C LEU A 61 4.99 20.76 -8.35
N GLY A 62 5.35 20.44 -7.10
CA GLY A 62 6.61 19.77 -6.76
C GLY A 62 6.68 18.29 -7.17
N THR A 63 5.60 17.70 -7.70
CA THR A 63 5.55 16.29 -8.12
C THR A 63 5.44 16.12 -9.63
N LYS A 64 6.05 15.05 -10.16
CA LYS A 64 5.89 14.65 -11.57
C LYS A 64 4.43 14.27 -11.90
N LEU A 65 3.65 13.88 -10.89
CA LEU A 65 2.23 13.57 -11.02
C LEU A 65 1.34 14.82 -11.08
N SER A 66 1.94 16.02 -11.06
CA SER A 66 1.16 17.27 -11.02
C SER A 66 0.27 17.47 -12.24
N ILE A 67 0.60 16.80 -13.35
CA ILE A 67 -0.23 16.76 -14.56
C ILE A 67 -1.61 16.13 -14.33
N LEU A 68 -1.78 15.32 -13.27
CA LEU A 68 -3.05 14.69 -12.91
C LEU A 68 -3.90 15.56 -11.96
N PHE A 69 -3.35 16.60 -11.32
CA PHE A 69 -4.13 17.47 -10.43
C PHE A 69 -5.38 18.09 -11.06
N PRO A 70 -5.39 18.49 -12.34
CA PRO A 70 -6.60 18.97 -12.99
C PRO A 70 -7.76 17.98 -12.97
N ALA A 71 -7.51 16.66 -12.84
CA ALA A 71 -8.58 15.68 -12.73
C ALA A 71 -9.44 15.86 -11.47
N VAL A 72 -8.89 16.42 -10.38
CA VAL A 72 -9.60 16.68 -9.12
C VAL A 72 -10.77 17.66 -9.30
N PRO A 73 -10.55 18.92 -9.73
CA PRO A 73 -11.67 19.84 -9.96
C PRO A 73 -12.59 19.36 -11.09
N ILE A 74 -12.06 18.69 -12.12
CA ILE A 74 -12.89 18.15 -13.20
C ILE A 74 -13.83 17.05 -12.67
N ALA A 75 -13.38 16.17 -11.79
CA ALA A 75 -14.22 15.15 -11.16
C ALA A 75 -15.36 15.78 -10.34
N ILE A 76 -15.04 16.80 -9.53
CA ILE A 76 -16.02 17.52 -8.70
C ILE A 76 -17.06 18.22 -9.59
N ILE A 77 -16.61 18.94 -10.62
CA ILE A 77 -17.50 19.60 -11.58
C ILE A 77 -18.37 18.55 -12.31
N ALA A 78 -17.78 17.47 -12.80
CA ALA A 78 -18.52 16.41 -13.49
C ALA A 78 -19.62 15.82 -12.59
N HIS A 79 -19.33 15.59 -11.30
CA HIS A 79 -20.32 15.14 -10.33
C HIS A 79 -21.42 16.20 -10.09
N CYS A 80 -21.06 17.46 -9.86
CA CYS A 80 -22.02 18.54 -9.59
C CYS A 80 -22.97 18.83 -10.77
N TYR A 81 -22.49 18.70 -12.01
CA TYR A 81 -23.28 18.92 -13.23
C TYR A 81 -23.98 17.66 -13.74
N GLY A 82 -23.90 16.54 -13.02
CA GLY A 82 -24.60 15.30 -13.37
C GLY A 82 -24.09 14.63 -14.64
N PHE A 83 -22.78 14.69 -14.91
CA PHE A 83 -22.17 13.94 -16.00
C PHE A 83 -22.33 12.42 -15.77
N ALA A 84 -22.17 11.64 -16.84
CA ALA A 84 -22.29 10.19 -16.76
C ALA A 84 -21.30 9.61 -15.74
N LYS A 85 -21.83 8.87 -14.77
CA LYS A 85 -21.12 8.33 -13.60
C LYS A 85 -19.83 7.54 -13.92
N PRO A 86 -19.71 6.77 -15.02
CA PRO A 86 -18.44 6.11 -15.38
C PRO A 86 -17.28 7.09 -15.59
N TRP A 87 -17.57 8.30 -16.09
CA TRP A 87 -16.54 9.35 -16.23
C TRP A 87 -16.15 9.94 -14.90
N VAL A 88 -17.12 10.16 -14.00
CA VAL A 88 -16.85 10.62 -12.63
C VAL A 88 -15.97 9.61 -11.90
N PHE A 89 -16.23 8.31 -12.06
CA PHE A 89 -15.38 7.23 -11.53
C PHE A 89 -13.94 7.36 -12.04
N GLY A 90 -13.74 7.38 -13.36
CA GLY A 90 -12.41 7.47 -13.97
C GLY A 90 -11.64 8.75 -13.61
N LEU A 91 -12.32 9.90 -13.59
CA LEU A 91 -11.72 11.18 -13.20
C LEU A 91 -11.36 11.21 -11.71
N SER A 92 -12.19 10.63 -10.84
CA SER A 92 -11.92 10.55 -9.41
C SER A 92 -10.70 9.68 -9.15
N LEU A 93 -10.57 8.54 -9.84
CA LEU A 93 -9.37 7.70 -9.79
C LEU A 93 -8.11 8.46 -10.24
N LEU A 94 -8.16 9.14 -11.37
CA LEU A 94 -7.01 9.95 -11.83
C LEU A 94 -6.65 11.09 -10.85
N GLY A 95 -7.66 11.70 -10.21
CA GLY A 95 -7.46 12.74 -9.21
C GLY A 95 -6.88 12.22 -7.88
N LEU A 96 -7.21 10.98 -7.49
CA LEU A 96 -6.67 10.34 -6.29
C LEU A 96 -5.18 10.04 -6.39
N THR A 97 -4.67 9.69 -7.57
CA THR A 97 -3.25 9.35 -7.80
C THR A 97 -2.26 10.43 -7.29
N PRO A 98 -2.34 11.71 -7.72
CA PRO A 98 -1.45 12.75 -7.19
C PRO A 98 -1.76 13.13 -5.74
N LEU A 99 -3.00 12.98 -5.28
CA LEU A 99 -3.37 13.29 -3.89
C LEU A 99 -2.76 12.30 -2.89
N ALA A 100 -2.83 11.01 -3.19
CA ALA A 100 -2.21 9.95 -2.37
C ALA A 100 -0.71 10.20 -2.21
N GLU A 101 -0.05 10.57 -3.31
CA GLU A 101 1.37 10.88 -3.33
C GLU A 101 1.73 12.12 -2.50
N ARG A 102 0.93 13.19 -2.59
CA ARG A 102 1.14 14.38 -1.75
C ARG A 102 0.83 14.14 -0.29
N LEU A 103 -0.14 13.28 0.03
CA LEU A 103 -0.44 12.90 1.41
C LEU A 103 0.75 12.17 2.06
N SER A 104 1.36 11.22 1.34
CA SER A 104 2.59 10.55 1.77
C SER A 104 3.73 11.56 1.97
N PHE A 105 3.90 12.51 1.06
CA PHE A 105 4.89 13.58 1.19
C PHE A 105 4.68 14.47 2.41
N LEU A 106 3.46 14.95 2.64
CA LEU A 106 3.16 15.78 3.80
C LEU A 106 3.39 15.03 5.11
N THR A 107 3.10 13.73 5.12
CA THR A 107 3.39 12.85 6.26
C THR A 107 4.90 12.76 6.53
N GLU A 108 5.71 12.55 5.50
CA GLU A 108 7.18 12.52 5.60
C GLU A 108 7.73 13.86 6.13
N GLN A 109 7.19 14.99 5.65
CA GLN A 109 7.58 16.32 6.14
C GLN A 109 7.23 16.53 7.62
N ILE A 110 6.05 16.10 8.06
CA ILE A 110 5.65 16.22 9.46
C ILE A 110 6.49 15.28 10.34
N ALA A 111 6.78 14.07 9.87
CA ALA A 111 7.59 13.08 10.58
C ALA A 111 9.00 13.60 10.95
N CYS A 112 9.54 14.55 10.18
CA CYS A 112 10.80 15.22 10.47
C CYS A 112 10.79 15.98 11.80
N TYR A 113 9.62 16.44 12.26
CA TYR A 113 9.48 17.22 13.49
C TYR A 113 9.06 16.38 14.70
N THR A 114 8.57 15.16 14.50
CA THR A 114 7.95 14.34 15.56
C THR A 114 8.87 13.28 16.17
N GLY A 115 10.11 13.16 15.66
CA GLY A 115 11.09 12.16 16.09
C GLY A 115 10.79 10.75 15.53
N PRO A 116 11.74 9.79 15.66
CA PRO A 116 11.68 8.52 14.92
C PRO A 116 10.47 7.64 15.24
N THR A 117 10.06 7.55 16.51
CA THR A 117 8.94 6.67 16.91
C THR A 117 7.59 7.24 16.50
N VAL A 118 7.32 8.52 16.76
CA VAL A 118 6.05 9.16 16.37
C VAL A 118 6.00 9.37 14.86
N GLY A 119 7.13 9.72 14.23
CA GLY A 119 7.25 9.81 12.79
C GLY A 119 7.01 8.48 12.09
N GLY A 120 7.55 7.37 12.64
CA GLY A 120 7.28 6.02 12.14
C GLY A 120 5.82 5.61 12.29
N LEU A 121 5.17 5.94 13.42
CA LEU A 121 3.74 5.67 13.63
C LEU A 121 2.85 6.52 12.72
N MET A 122 3.20 7.80 12.51
CA MET A 122 2.54 8.68 11.55
C MET A 122 2.69 8.13 10.14
N ASN A 123 3.90 7.71 9.75
CA ASN A 123 4.13 7.20 8.41
C ASN A 123 3.43 5.85 8.17
N ALA A 124 3.38 4.99 9.18
CA ALA A 124 2.51 3.83 9.15
C ALA A 124 1.08 4.29 8.89
N THR A 125 0.45 4.98 9.85
CA THR A 125 -0.98 5.34 9.75
C THR A 125 -1.31 6.11 8.47
N CYS A 126 -0.49 7.10 8.11
CA CYS A 126 -0.79 8.01 7.02
C CYS A 126 -0.37 7.49 5.63
N GLY A 127 0.59 6.56 5.54
CA GLY A 127 1.03 5.97 4.27
C GLY A 127 -0.08 5.22 3.54
N ASN A 128 -0.98 4.58 4.30
CA ASN A 128 -2.12 3.83 3.79
C ASN A 128 -3.47 4.54 4.02
N THR A 129 -3.45 5.87 4.20
CA THR A 129 -4.69 6.63 4.48
C THR A 129 -5.66 6.56 3.32
N THR A 130 -5.17 6.58 2.08
CA THR A 130 -6.04 6.63 0.89
C THR A 130 -6.90 5.38 0.83
N GLU A 131 -6.29 4.22 1.05
CA GLU A 131 -6.91 2.91 1.12
C GLU A 131 -7.90 2.86 2.29
N LEU A 132 -7.49 3.33 3.47
CA LEU A 132 -8.34 3.37 4.66
C LEU A 132 -9.57 4.27 4.45
N ILE A 133 -9.42 5.44 3.82
CA ILE A 133 -10.54 6.34 3.53
C ILE A 133 -11.51 5.68 2.55
N ILE A 134 -11.02 5.11 1.45
CA ILE A 134 -11.85 4.39 0.48
C ILE A 134 -12.61 3.25 1.17
N ALA A 135 -11.93 2.49 2.02
CA ALA A 135 -12.52 1.40 2.80
C ALA A 135 -13.60 1.90 3.77
N ILE A 136 -13.36 2.99 4.50
CA ILE A 136 -14.35 3.56 5.43
C ILE A 136 -15.59 4.05 4.68
N PHE A 137 -15.44 4.74 3.55
CA PHE A 137 -16.60 5.16 2.75
C PHE A 137 -17.36 3.97 2.17
N ALA A 138 -16.65 2.95 1.68
CA ALA A 138 -17.27 1.71 1.21
C ALA A 138 -18.03 0.99 2.34
N LEU A 139 -17.47 0.93 3.55
CA LEU A 139 -18.15 0.41 4.75
C LEU A 139 -19.38 1.22 5.11
N SER A 140 -19.30 2.56 5.07
CA SER A 140 -20.44 3.42 5.40
C SER A 140 -21.63 3.22 4.45
N GLN A 141 -21.38 2.75 3.23
CA GLN A 141 -22.39 2.39 2.24
C GLN A 141 -22.74 0.88 2.24
N ASN A 142 -22.33 0.13 3.28
CA ASN A 142 -22.49 -1.33 3.39
C ASN A 142 -21.88 -2.14 2.22
N ASN A 143 -20.92 -1.58 1.49
CA ASN A 143 -20.26 -2.26 0.38
C ASN A 143 -19.04 -3.05 0.87
N ILE A 144 -19.29 -4.12 1.63
CA ILE A 144 -18.25 -4.99 2.22
C ILE A 144 -17.36 -5.60 1.13
N ALA A 145 -17.94 -5.95 -0.02
CA ALA A 145 -17.20 -6.52 -1.15
C ALA A 145 -16.12 -5.56 -1.65
N LEU A 146 -16.47 -4.28 -1.86
CA LEU A 146 -15.50 -3.25 -2.27
C LEU A 146 -14.36 -3.08 -1.26
N VAL A 147 -14.68 -3.11 0.04
CA VAL A 147 -13.66 -3.02 1.11
C VAL A 147 -12.69 -4.19 1.03
N LYS A 148 -13.22 -5.42 0.99
CA LYS A 148 -12.41 -6.64 0.90
C LYS A 148 -11.52 -6.64 -0.35
N TYR A 149 -12.13 -6.36 -1.50
CA TYR A 149 -11.45 -6.39 -2.79
C TYR A 149 -10.38 -5.31 -2.93
N SER A 150 -10.65 -4.07 -2.49
CA SER A 150 -9.67 -2.99 -2.57
C SER A 150 -8.45 -3.22 -1.66
N LEU A 151 -8.67 -3.66 -0.41
CA LEU A 151 -7.57 -3.94 0.52
C LEU A 151 -6.75 -5.16 0.10
N LEU A 152 -7.40 -6.23 -0.35
CA LEU A 152 -6.72 -7.41 -0.88
C LEU A 152 -5.90 -7.08 -2.12
N GLY A 153 -6.49 -6.33 -3.04
CA GLY A 153 -5.82 -5.85 -4.25
C GLY A 153 -4.60 -5.00 -3.93
N SER A 154 -4.66 -4.16 -2.90
CA SER A 154 -3.51 -3.37 -2.47
C SER A 154 -2.35 -4.22 -1.94
N ILE A 155 -2.65 -5.28 -1.18
CA ILE A 155 -1.62 -6.25 -0.76
C ILE A 155 -1.01 -6.95 -1.98
N ILE A 156 -1.83 -7.47 -2.90
CA ILE A 156 -1.36 -8.17 -4.11
C ILE A 156 -0.55 -7.23 -5.01
N SER A 157 -1.00 -5.99 -5.18
CA SER A 157 -0.31 -4.94 -5.94
C SER A 157 1.08 -4.67 -5.36
N ASN A 158 1.19 -4.48 -4.05
CA ASN A 158 2.47 -4.20 -3.42
C ASN A 158 3.45 -5.38 -3.53
N LEU A 159 2.98 -6.61 -3.34
CA LEU A 159 3.81 -7.81 -3.41
C LEU A 159 4.25 -8.17 -4.85
N LEU A 160 3.38 -8.00 -5.84
CA LEU A 160 3.64 -8.49 -7.19
C LEU A 160 3.90 -7.37 -8.20
N LEU A 161 3.06 -6.34 -8.24
CA LEU A 161 3.18 -5.26 -9.20
C LEU A 161 4.30 -4.30 -8.82
N VAL A 162 4.24 -3.73 -7.61
CA VAL A 162 5.21 -2.72 -7.14
C VAL A 162 6.60 -3.34 -7.04
N LEU A 163 6.72 -4.43 -6.27
CA LEU A 163 7.98 -5.14 -6.15
C LEU A 163 8.45 -5.73 -7.49
N GLY A 164 7.57 -6.35 -8.27
CA GLY A 164 7.97 -6.93 -9.55
C GLY A 164 8.55 -5.88 -10.51
N THR A 165 7.86 -4.77 -10.69
CA THR A 165 8.33 -3.67 -11.55
C THR A 165 9.58 -2.97 -11.00
N SER A 166 9.72 -2.83 -9.67
CA SER A 166 10.93 -2.24 -9.08
C SER A 166 12.15 -3.12 -9.34
N LEU A 167 12.04 -4.45 -9.17
CA LEU A 167 13.12 -5.39 -9.47
C LEU A 167 13.41 -5.50 -10.98
N ILE A 168 12.40 -5.39 -11.86
CA ILE A 168 12.62 -5.31 -13.32
C ILE A 168 13.45 -4.07 -13.63
N CYS A 169 12.99 -2.89 -13.19
CA CYS A 169 13.61 -1.62 -13.49
C CYS A 169 15.02 -1.50 -12.89
N GLY A 170 15.17 -1.85 -11.62
CA GLY A 170 16.46 -1.87 -10.93
C GLY A 170 17.43 -2.86 -11.57
N GLY A 171 16.95 -4.06 -11.91
CA GLY A 171 17.74 -5.09 -12.56
C GLY A 171 18.16 -4.72 -13.98
N LEU A 172 17.29 -4.05 -14.76
CA LEU A 172 17.57 -3.61 -16.13
C LEU A 172 18.64 -2.51 -16.18
N VAL A 173 18.60 -1.56 -15.25
CA VAL A 173 19.61 -0.51 -15.18
C VAL A 173 20.94 -1.05 -14.67
N ASN A 174 20.90 -1.98 -13.73
CA ASN A 174 22.09 -2.53 -13.09
C ASN A 174 22.49 -3.90 -13.68
N LEU A 175 22.34 -4.09 -15.00
CA LEU A 175 22.58 -5.38 -15.69
C LEU A 175 23.96 -6.01 -15.43
N ARG A 176 24.95 -5.16 -15.15
CA ARG A 176 26.36 -5.55 -14.97
C ARG A 176 26.76 -5.71 -13.51
N GLN A 177 25.85 -5.47 -12.56
CA GLN A 177 26.11 -5.55 -11.13
C GLN A 177 25.17 -6.57 -10.48
N GLU A 178 25.72 -7.39 -9.59
CA GLU A 178 24.90 -8.25 -8.75
C GLU A 178 24.23 -7.39 -7.67
N GLN A 179 22.91 -7.23 -7.73
CA GLN A 179 22.19 -6.45 -6.73
C GLN A 179 21.88 -7.33 -5.51
N LYS A 180 22.44 -6.99 -4.36
CA LYS A 180 22.20 -7.66 -3.06
C LYS A 180 21.39 -6.75 -2.15
N TYR A 181 20.65 -7.36 -1.24
CA TYR A 181 19.90 -6.66 -0.20
C TYR A 181 19.97 -7.46 1.11
N ASP A 182 19.82 -6.78 2.24
CA ASP A 182 19.67 -7.41 3.55
C ASP A 182 18.28 -8.04 3.66
N ARG A 183 18.29 -9.33 3.96
CA ARG A 183 17.07 -10.13 4.04
C ARG A 183 16.32 -9.94 5.33
N ARG A 184 16.95 -9.43 6.39
CA ARG A 184 16.35 -9.40 7.73
C ARG A 184 15.02 -8.67 7.77
N GLN A 185 14.93 -7.50 7.13
CA GLN A 185 13.69 -6.73 7.05
C GLN A 185 12.64 -7.44 6.17
N ALA A 186 13.06 -7.99 5.04
CA ALA A 186 12.17 -8.71 4.13
C ALA A 186 11.58 -9.97 4.79
N ASP A 187 12.41 -10.77 5.46
CA ASP A 187 12.02 -12.00 6.14
C ASP A 187 11.02 -11.72 7.27
N MET A 188 11.20 -10.64 8.06
CA MET A 188 10.25 -10.26 9.11
C MET A 188 8.90 -9.81 8.54
N ASN A 189 8.89 -9.03 7.46
CA ASN A 189 7.65 -8.63 6.80
C ASN A 189 6.92 -9.85 6.19
N LEU A 190 7.65 -10.75 5.54
CA LEU A 190 7.09 -12.01 5.02
C LEU A 190 6.50 -12.87 6.13
N LEU A 191 7.16 -12.97 7.30
CA LEU A 191 6.63 -13.71 8.44
C LEU A 191 5.32 -13.10 8.96
N MET A 192 5.24 -11.78 9.05
CA MET A 192 4.01 -11.06 9.42
C MET A 192 2.89 -11.28 8.39
N LEU A 193 3.22 -11.26 7.09
CA LEU A 193 2.28 -11.59 6.01
C LEU A 193 1.79 -13.03 6.09
N PHE A 194 2.64 -13.99 6.48
CA PHE A 194 2.21 -15.37 6.75
C PHE A 194 1.24 -15.44 7.93
N VAL A 195 1.48 -14.70 9.02
CA VAL A 195 0.52 -14.61 10.13
C VAL A 195 -0.83 -14.08 9.65
N ALA A 196 -0.82 -12.98 8.87
CA ALA A 196 -2.04 -12.43 8.29
C ALA A 196 -2.77 -13.44 7.39
N LEU A 197 -2.02 -14.17 6.56
CA LEU A 197 -2.56 -15.19 5.68
C LEU A 197 -3.26 -16.31 6.48
N HIS A 198 -2.69 -16.76 7.60
CA HIS A 198 -3.35 -17.73 8.47
C HIS A 198 -4.66 -17.18 9.03
N CYS A 199 -4.67 -15.92 9.48
CA CYS A 199 -5.87 -15.25 9.98
C CYS A 199 -6.97 -15.07 8.92
N HIS A 200 -6.61 -14.92 7.64
CA HIS A 200 -7.58 -14.84 6.53
C HIS A 200 -8.07 -16.23 6.07
N LEU A 201 -7.18 -17.22 6.02
CA LEU A 201 -7.54 -18.56 5.54
C LEU A 201 -8.41 -19.33 6.53
N LEU A 202 -8.18 -19.18 7.83
CA LEU A 202 -8.88 -19.98 8.84
C LEU A 202 -10.42 -19.76 8.86
N PRO A 203 -10.95 -18.52 8.82
CA PRO A 203 -12.40 -18.31 8.70
C PRO A 203 -13.00 -18.95 7.43
N MET A 204 -12.32 -18.83 6.29
CA MET A 204 -12.75 -19.43 5.04
C MET A 204 -12.75 -20.97 5.10
N LEU A 205 -11.67 -21.58 5.60
CA LEU A 205 -11.58 -23.04 5.76
C LEU A 205 -12.59 -23.57 6.79
N PHE A 206 -12.83 -22.82 7.87
CA PHE A 206 -13.83 -23.17 8.86
C PHE A 206 -15.23 -23.20 8.25
N HIS A 207 -15.56 -22.19 7.42
CA HIS A 207 -16.82 -22.13 6.70
C HIS A 207 -17.01 -23.34 5.78
N TYR A 208 -16.00 -23.73 5.00
CA TYR A 208 -16.06 -24.91 4.13
C TYR A 208 -16.14 -26.25 4.89
N ALA A 209 -15.57 -26.32 6.10
CA ALA A 209 -15.54 -27.55 6.89
C ALA A 209 -16.89 -27.88 7.56
N HIS A 210 -17.81 -26.92 7.69
CA HIS A 210 -19.07 -27.10 8.41
C HIS A 210 -20.28 -27.08 7.47
N ALA A 211 -21.05 -28.18 7.46
CA ALA A 211 -22.15 -28.41 6.52
C ALA A 211 -23.45 -27.63 6.80
N SER A 212 -23.54 -26.88 7.90
CA SER A 212 -24.72 -26.07 8.26
C SER A 212 -24.44 -24.58 8.06
N GLU A 213 -24.97 -24.00 6.97
CA GLU A 213 -24.68 -22.63 6.51
C GLU A 213 -24.89 -21.56 7.61
N GLY A 214 -25.96 -21.66 8.41
CA GLY A 214 -26.28 -20.65 9.43
C GLY A 214 -25.31 -20.60 10.62
N VAL A 215 -24.93 -21.76 11.17
CA VAL A 215 -23.99 -21.84 12.32
C VAL A 215 -22.55 -21.55 11.86
N ALA A 216 -22.22 -21.91 10.62
CA ALA A 216 -20.91 -21.67 10.03
C ALA A 216 -20.65 -20.17 9.81
N ALA A 217 -21.66 -19.40 9.40
CA ALA A 217 -21.54 -17.95 9.19
C ALA A 217 -21.26 -17.18 10.49
N GLU A 218 -22.05 -17.42 11.54
CA GLU A 218 -21.87 -16.75 12.84
C GLU A 218 -20.50 -17.07 13.45
N SER A 219 -20.11 -18.34 13.41
CA SER A 219 -18.81 -18.79 13.92
C SER A 219 -17.63 -18.22 13.11
N SER A 220 -17.77 -18.12 11.79
CA SER A 220 -16.78 -17.48 10.91
C SER A 220 -16.59 -15.99 11.25
N LEU A 221 -17.68 -15.27 11.50
CA LEU A 221 -17.63 -13.87 11.90
C LEU A 221 -16.95 -13.68 13.27
N GLN A 222 -17.28 -14.51 14.26
CA GLN A 222 -16.62 -14.49 15.57
C GLN A 222 -15.13 -14.79 15.46
N LEU A 223 -14.75 -15.79 14.66
CA LEU A 223 -13.36 -16.13 14.39
C LEU A 223 -12.62 -14.98 13.70
N SER A 224 -13.27 -14.31 12.75
CA SER A 224 -12.73 -13.15 12.04
C SER A 224 -12.48 -11.96 12.97
N ARG A 225 -13.40 -11.70 13.93
CA ARG A 225 -13.23 -10.66 14.95
C ARG A 225 -12.05 -10.98 15.89
N ALA A 226 -11.96 -12.23 16.36
CA ALA A 226 -10.87 -12.68 17.21
C ALA A 226 -9.51 -12.59 16.49
N ALA A 227 -9.44 -13.07 15.25
CA ALA A 227 -8.27 -12.97 14.39
C ALA A 227 -7.86 -11.50 14.17
N SER A 228 -8.82 -10.61 13.95
CA SER A 228 -8.54 -9.18 13.77
C SER A 228 -7.88 -8.53 14.99
N VAL A 229 -8.33 -8.87 16.20
CA VAL A 229 -7.69 -8.39 17.44
C VAL A 229 -6.26 -8.92 17.56
N ILE A 230 -6.04 -10.20 17.25
CA ILE A 230 -4.70 -10.82 17.28
C ILE A 230 -3.76 -10.14 16.28
N MET A 231 -4.22 -9.89 15.06
CA MET A 231 -3.43 -9.23 14.01
C MET A 231 -3.01 -7.82 14.43
N VAL A 232 -3.92 -7.03 15.01
CA VAL A 232 -3.61 -5.69 15.52
C VAL A 232 -2.58 -5.75 16.66
N ILE A 233 -2.73 -6.69 17.61
CA ILE A 233 -1.75 -6.88 18.68
C ILE A 233 -0.38 -7.26 18.10
N ALA A 234 -0.33 -8.19 17.15
CA ALA A 234 0.90 -8.60 16.49
C ALA A 234 1.53 -7.44 15.71
N TYR A 235 0.73 -6.60 15.04
CA TYR A 235 1.22 -5.41 14.36
C TYR A 235 1.82 -4.37 15.32
N PHE A 236 1.19 -4.12 16.46
CA PHE A 236 1.76 -3.23 17.48
C PHE A 236 3.04 -3.80 18.09
N ALA A 237 3.10 -5.11 18.33
CA ALA A 237 4.34 -5.77 18.76
C ALA A 237 5.44 -5.62 17.70
N TYR A 238 5.11 -5.76 16.42
CA TYR A 238 6.01 -5.51 15.29
C TYR A 238 6.46 -4.05 15.22
N LEU A 239 5.57 -3.06 15.44
CA LEU A 239 5.96 -1.65 15.49
C LEU A 239 6.91 -1.35 16.66
N VAL A 240 6.70 -1.95 17.83
CA VAL A 240 7.64 -1.83 18.97
C VAL A 240 8.97 -2.50 18.64
N PHE A 241 8.93 -3.63 17.93
CA PHE A 241 10.13 -4.30 17.43
C PHE A 241 10.93 -3.38 16.50
N GLN A 242 10.26 -2.85 15.48
CA GLN A 242 10.82 -2.02 14.42
C GLN A 242 11.31 -0.65 14.91
N LEU A 243 10.51 0.07 15.71
CA LEU A 243 10.78 1.47 16.06
C LEU A 243 11.60 1.63 17.34
N ARG A 244 11.70 0.59 18.19
CA ARG A 244 12.33 0.70 19.50
C ARG A 244 13.39 -0.36 19.74
N THR A 245 13.01 -1.64 19.80
CA THR A 245 13.93 -2.68 20.30
C THR A 245 15.02 -3.04 19.30
N HIS A 246 14.69 -3.05 18.01
CA HIS A 246 15.54 -3.53 16.93
C HIS A 246 15.65 -2.50 15.80
N ARG A 247 15.59 -1.21 16.16
CA ARG A 247 15.64 -0.09 15.20
C ARG A 247 16.84 -0.19 14.24
N GLN A 248 17.98 -0.67 14.75
CA GLN A 248 19.21 -0.88 13.97
C GLN A 248 19.07 -1.87 12.81
N LEU A 249 18.08 -2.78 12.84
CA LEU A 249 17.78 -3.68 11.72
C LEU A 249 17.01 -3.02 10.58
N PHE A 250 16.44 -1.83 10.82
CA PHE A 250 15.58 -1.10 9.89
C PHE A 250 16.14 0.30 9.54
N GLU A 251 17.24 0.71 10.17
CA GLU A 251 18.02 1.91 9.84
C GLU A 251 19.10 1.53 8.81
N ASP A 252 19.19 2.27 7.71
CA ASP A 252 20.14 1.98 6.64
C ASP A 252 21.60 2.28 7.07
N PRO A 253 22.58 1.41 6.77
CA PRO A 253 24.00 1.69 7.03
C PRO A 253 24.56 2.85 6.19
N VAL A 254 23.95 3.13 5.04
CA VAL A 254 24.48 4.01 3.98
C VAL A 254 24.44 5.50 4.35
N GLU A 255 23.64 5.91 5.34
CA GLU A 255 23.68 7.28 5.87
C GLU A 255 24.99 7.62 6.59
N ASN A 256 25.87 6.64 6.85
CA ASN A 256 27.14 6.88 7.54
C ASN A 256 28.37 7.04 6.62
N GLU A 257 28.28 6.78 5.31
CA GLU A 257 29.48 6.76 4.42
C GLU A 257 29.41 7.66 3.17
N GLU A 258 28.26 8.23 2.79
CA GLU A 258 28.21 9.25 1.72
C GLU A 258 28.46 10.66 2.29
N GLU A 259 29.73 11.01 2.46
CA GLU A 259 30.19 12.39 2.53
C GLU A 259 29.87 13.12 1.20
N GLY A 260 29.04 14.18 1.23
CA GLY A 260 29.18 15.27 0.25
C GLY A 260 27.97 15.77 -0.55
N ASP A 261 26.71 15.51 -0.19
CA ASP A 261 25.58 16.25 -0.78
C ASP A 261 24.57 16.69 0.29
N ASN A 262 24.60 17.98 0.61
CA ASN A 262 23.82 18.68 1.65
C ASN A 262 22.32 18.83 1.33
N ASP A 263 21.67 17.83 0.72
CA ASP A 263 20.42 18.08 -0.04
C ASP A 263 19.17 17.24 0.35
N SER A 264 19.13 16.56 1.51
CA SER A 264 17.93 15.80 1.97
C SER A 264 17.45 16.03 3.41
N ASP A 265 18.15 16.86 4.19
CA ASP A 265 18.07 16.78 5.66
C ASP A 265 17.17 17.82 6.34
N GLU A 266 16.56 18.74 5.57
CA GLU A 266 15.68 19.76 6.13
C GLU A 266 14.25 19.62 5.62
N ALA A 267 13.29 19.64 6.55
CA ALA A 267 11.88 19.71 6.23
C ALA A 267 11.60 20.98 5.43
N VAL A 268 11.13 20.81 4.20
CA VAL A 268 10.89 21.89 3.24
C VAL A 268 9.70 22.74 3.66
N ILE A 269 8.77 22.13 4.40
CA ILE A 269 7.53 22.74 4.86
C ILE A 269 7.54 22.82 6.38
N GLY A 270 7.15 23.97 6.94
CA GLY A 270 6.99 24.15 8.38
C GLY A 270 5.87 23.26 8.94
N PHE A 271 6.05 22.75 10.16
CA PHE A 271 5.13 21.80 10.83
C PHE A 271 3.64 22.15 10.68
N TRP A 272 3.24 23.36 11.08
CA TRP A 272 1.84 23.80 11.02
C TRP A 272 1.28 23.88 9.60
N SER A 273 2.11 24.30 8.63
CA SER A 273 1.72 24.31 7.23
C SER A 273 1.56 22.88 6.70
N GLY A 274 2.45 21.97 7.10
CA GLY A 274 2.33 20.55 6.80
C GLY A 274 1.01 19.96 7.29
N CYS A 275 0.65 20.22 8.56
CA CYS A 275 -0.62 19.76 9.13
C CYS A 275 -1.85 20.32 8.40
N VAL A 276 -1.87 21.62 8.07
CA VAL A 276 -3.00 22.23 7.35
C VAL A 276 -3.16 21.61 5.96
N TRP A 277 -2.06 21.44 5.23
CA TRP A 277 -2.09 20.79 3.92
C TRP A 277 -2.48 19.32 4.02
N LEU A 278 -2.01 18.60 5.04
CA LEU A 278 -2.36 17.20 5.27
C LEU A 278 -3.88 17.07 5.42
N VAL A 279 -4.48 17.84 6.33
CA VAL A 279 -5.94 17.85 6.52
C VAL A 279 -6.68 18.24 5.25
N GLY A 280 -6.22 19.27 4.54
CA GLY A 280 -6.83 19.68 3.27
C GLY A 280 -6.83 18.58 2.21
N MET A 281 -5.70 17.89 2.02
CA MET A 281 -5.59 16.77 1.07
C MET A 281 -6.45 15.59 1.52
N THR A 282 -6.48 15.26 2.81
CA THR A 282 -7.33 14.21 3.36
C THR A 282 -8.82 14.48 3.08
N VAL A 283 -9.28 15.73 3.21
CA VAL A 283 -10.68 16.09 2.90
C VAL A 283 -10.99 15.92 1.41
N ILE A 284 -10.08 16.33 0.52
CA ILE A 284 -10.27 16.17 -0.93
C ILE A 284 -10.27 14.68 -1.31
N ILE A 285 -9.35 13.89 -0.74
CA ILE A 285 -9.32 12.44 -0.91
C ILE A 285 -10.66 11.84 -0.45
N ALA A 286 -11.17 12.22 0.72
CA ALA A 286 -12.46 11.77 1.22
C ALA A 286 -13.61 12.04 0.23
N VAL A 287 -13.68 13.25 -0.35
CA VAL A 287 -14.70 13.59 -1.36
C VAL A 287 -14.58 12.72 -2.61
N LEU A 288 -13.36 12.55 -3.15
CA LEU A 288 -13.17 11.70 -4.33
C LEU A 288 -13.39 10.22 -4.04
N SER A 289 -13.03 9.74 -2.85
CA SER A 289 -13.29 8.38 -2.40
C SER A 289 -14.79 8.10 -2.32
N GLU A 290 -15.59 9.04 -1.81
CA GLU A 290 -17.05 8.94 -1.83
C GLU A 290 -17.58 8.78 -3.26
N TYR A 291 -17.09 9.59 -4.21
CA TYR A 291 -17.47 9.48 -5.62
C TYR A 291 -17.09 8.13 -6.21
N VAL A 292 -15.89 7.61 -5.94
CA VAL A 292 -15.44 6.30 -6.39
C VAL A 292 -16.42 5.22 -5.92
N VAL A 293 -16.77 5.20 -4.64
CA VAL A 293 -17.68 4.20 -4.07
C VAL A 293 -19.08 4.31 -4.69
N GLN A 294 -19.60 5.53 -4.89
CA GLN A 294 -20.94 5.75 -5.45
C GLN A 294 -21.06 5.43 -6.95
N THR A 295 -19.94 5.45 -7.69
CA THR A 295 -19.94 5.34 -9.15
C THR A 295 -19.35 4.04 -9.67
N ILE A 296 -18.76 3.20 -8.82
CA ILE A 296 -18.09 1.96 -9.23
C ILE A 296 -19.04 0.95 -9.90
N GLU A 297 -20.29 0.82 -9.42
CA GLU A 297 -21.28 -0.08 -10.02
C GLU A 297 -21.68 0.39 -11.42
N ASP A 298 -21.89 1.70 -11.59
CA ASP A 298 -22.23 2.30 -12.87
C ASP A 298 -21.05 2.20 -13.87
N ALA A 299 -19.82 2.39 -13.39
CA ALA A 299 -18.61 2.17 -14.17
C ALA A 299 -18.45 0.70 -14.59
N SER A 300 -18.69 -0.23 -13.66
CA SER A 300 -18.68 -1.68 -13.91
C SER A 300 -19.63 -2.06 -15.04
N ASN A 301 -20.90 -1.60 -14.96
CA ASN A 301 -21.92 -1.88 -15.97
C ASN A 301 -21.58 -1.25 -17.33
N SER A 302 -21.08 -0.01 -17.33
CA SER A 302 -20.77 0.70 -18.58
C SER A 302 -19.49 0.21 -19.27
N TRP A 303 -18.47 -0.20 -18.51
CA TRP A 303 -17.19 -0.65 -19.04
C TRP A 303 -17.16 -2.16 -19.29
N GLY A 304 -18.18 -2.90 -18.83
CA GLY A 304 -18.25 -4.35 -18.96
C GLY A 304 -17.22 -5.10 -18.11
N LEU A 305 -16.77 -4.47 -17.01
CA LEU A 305 -15.78 -5.00 -16.08
C LEU A 305 -16.45 -5.34 -14.75
N SER A 306 -16.06 -6.43 -14.10
CA SER A 306 -16.60 -6.77 -12.78
C SER A 306 -16.16 -5.78 -11.71
N VAL A 307 -17.00 -5.57 -10.68
CA VAL A 307 -16.65 -4.76 -9.51
C VAL A 307 -15.41 -5.32 -8.81
N SER A 308 -15.26 -6.65 -8.77
CA SER A 308 -14.06 -7.30 -8.23
C SER A 308 -12.81 -6.94 -9.03
N PHE A 309 -12.85 -6.94 -10.37
CA PHE A 309 -11.72 -6.52 -11.20
C PHE A 309 -11.35 -5.05 -10.96
N LEU A 310 -12.33 -4.14 -10.98
CA LEU A 310 -12.08 -2.72 -10.72
C LEU A 310 -11.48 -2.49 -9.32
N SER A 311 -11.92 -3.26 -8.34
CA SER A 311 -11.50 -3.11 -6.95
C SER A 311 -10.16 -3.76 -6.64
N ILE A 312 -9.87 -4.95 -7.18
CA ILE A 312 -8.62 -5.70 -6.91
C ILE A 312 -7.48 -5.21 -7.78
N ILE A 313 -7.75 -4.79 -9.02
CA ILE A 313 -6.71 -4.45 -9.99
C ILE A 313 -6.56 -2.94 -10.18
N LEU A 314 -7.67 -2.22 -10.40
CA LEU A 314 -7.58 -0.81 -10.79
C LEU A 314 -7.39 0.14 -9.60
N LEU A 315 -8.18 -0.01 -8.53
CA LEU A 315 -8.09 0.83 -7.34
C LEU A 315 -6.68 0.86 -6.71
N PRO A 316 -6.02 -0.29 -6.51
CA PRO A 316 -4.68 -0.33 -5.91
C PRO A 316 -3.59 0.36 -6.70
N ILE A 317 -3.70 0.40 -8.03
CA ILE A 317 -2.73 1.10 -8.88
C ILE A 317 -2.74 2.60 -8.56
N VAL A 318 -3.93 3.13 -8.24
CA VAL A 318 -4.14 4.54 -7.91
C VAL A 318 -3.72 4.84 -6.48
N GLY A 319 -4.20 4.05 -5.52
CA GLY A 319 -3.89 4.22 -4.09
C GLY A 319 -2.40 4.12 -3.80
N ASN A 320 -1.75 3.09 -4.36
CA ASN A 320 -0.34 2.80 -4.10
C ASN A 320 0.61 3.50 -5.08
N ALA A 321 0.14 4.44 -5.92
CA ALA A 321 0.96 5.03 -6.98
C ALA A 321 2.24 5.70 -6.45
N ALA A 322 2.15 6.33 -5.28
CA ALA A 322 3.27 6.98 -4.60
C ALA A 322 4.33 5.97 -4.16
N GLU A 323 3.89 4.88 -3.53
CA GLU A 323 4.71 3.76 -3.08
C GLU A 323 5.34 3.04 -4.28
N HIS A 324 4.56 2.87 -5.34
CA HIS A 324 4.98 2.23 -6.57
C HIS A 324 6.13 3.00 -7.23
N ALA A 325 5.94 4.29 -7.44
CA ALA A 325 6.94 5.10 -8.10
C ALA A 325 8.19 5.31 -7.22
N GLY A 326 8.03 5.42 -5.90
CA GLY A 326 9.14 5.47 -4.95
C GLY A 326 9.98 4.19 -4.94
N ALA A 327 9.33 3.03 -4.82
CA ALA A 327 9.99 1.73 -4.85
C ALA A 327 10.78 1.52 -6.15
N ILE A 328 10.23 1.91 -7.30
CA ILE A 328 10.93 1.89 -8.58
C ILE A 328 12.17 2.78 -8.54
N ILE A 329 12.04 4.05 -8.13
CA ILE A 329 13.16 5.00 -8.12
C ILE A 329 14.30 4.53 -7.21
N PHE A 330 13.99 3.96 -6.04
CA PHE A 330 15.03 3.41 -5.17
C PHE A 330 15.71 2.18 -5.76
N ALA A 331 14.96 1.30 -6.42
CA ALA A 331 15.54 0.16 -7.12
C ALA A 331 16.43 0.60 -8.29
N PHE A 332 16.06 1.64 -9.03
CA PHE A 332 16.89 2.29 -10.05
C PHE A 332 18.22 2.79 -9.47
N LYS A 333 18.18 3.39 -8.28
CA LYS A 333 19.36 3.90 -7.55
C LYS A 333 20.15 2.79 -6.82
N ASN A 334 19.86 1.52 -7.09
CA ASN A 334 20.48 0.37 -6.45
C ASN A 334 20.29 0.33 -4.92
N LYS A 335 19.25 0.98 -4.39
CA LYS A 335 18.86 0.95 -2.97
C LYS A 335 17.69 -0.02 -2.79
N LEU A 336 17.97 -1.32 -2.99
CA LEU A 336 16.95 -2.36 -2.98
C LEU A 336 16.32 -2.60 -1.61
N ASP A 337 17.08 -2.44 -0.52
CA ASP A 337 16.56 -2.53 0.85
C ASP A 337 15.40 -1.56 1.06
N ILE A 338 15.54 -0.31 0.57
CA ILE A 338 14.49 0.69 0.65
C ILE A 338 13.28 0.29 -0.20
N SER A 339 13.50 -0.20 -1.43
CA SER A 339 12.42 -0.65 -2.32
C SER A 339 11.61 -1.81 -1.72
N LEU A 340 12.30 -2.79 -1.13
CA LEU A 340 11.69 -3.91 -0.42
C LEU A 340 10.96 -3.46 0.83
N GLY A 341 11.55 -2.52 1.58
CA GLY A 341 10.93 -1.95 2.77
C GLY A 341 9.64 -1.19 2.49
N VAL A 342 9.58 -0.42 1.40
CA VAL A 342 8.35 0.27 0.95
C VAL A 342 7.28 -0.75 0.54
N SER A 343 7.61 -1.68 -0.37
CA SER A 343 6.63 -2.65 -0.90
C SER A 343 6.14 -3.66 0.15
N LEU A 344 7.05 -4.37 0.83
CA LEU A 344 6.68 -5.38 1.83
C LEU A 344 6.15 -4.75 3.12
N GLY A 345 6.65 -3.58 3.51
CA GLY A 345 6.18 -2.85 4.70
C GLY A 345 4.74 -2.41 4.52
N SER A 346 4.40 -1.79 3.39
CA SER A 346 3.03 -1.40 3.08
C SER A 346 2.09 -2.60 2.98
N ALA A 347 2.48 -3.66 2.26
CA ALA A 347 1.69 -4.91 2.23
C ALA A 347 1.43 -5.49 3.63
N THR A 348 2.46 -5.52 4.48
CA THR A 348 2.36 -5.99 5.88
C THR A 348 1.43 -5.11 6.69
N GLN A 349 1.51 -3.79 6.54
CA GLN A 349 0.65 -2.86 7.23
C GLN A 349 -0.81 -3.02 6.80
N ILE A 350 -1.09 -3.05 5.50
CA ILE A 350 -2.46 -3.19 5.02
C ILE A 350 -3.06 -4.50 5.55
N SER A 351 -2.29 -5.58 5.47
CA SER A 351 -2.73 -6.89 5.92
C SER A 351 -2.92 -6.96 7.43
N MET A 352 -1.94 -6.55 8.24
CA MET A 352 -1.94 -6.74 9.70
C MET A 352 -2.61 -5.60 10.49
N PHE A 353 -2.87 -4.46 9.86
CA PHE A 353 -3.48 -3.30 10.52
C PHE A 353 -4.75 -2.81 9.82
N VAL A 354 -4.69 -2.47 8.52
CA VAL A 354 -5.83 -1.81 7.84
C VAL A 354 -7.03 -2.75 7.69
N VAL A 355 -6.81 -3.98 7.22
CA VAL A 355 -7.84 -5.02 7.11
C VAL A 355 -8.52 -5.32 8.47
N PRO A 356 -7.79 -5.68 9.54
CA PRO A 356 -8.43 -5.98 10.81
C PRO A 356 -9.04 -4.74 11.48
N LEU A 357 -8.49 -3.53 11.25
CA LEU A 357 -9.13 -2.29 11.68
C LEU A 357 -10.51 -2.13 11.03
N CYS A 358 -10.64 -2.42 9.73
CA CYS A 358 -11.93 -2.37 9.04
C CYS A 358 -12.94 -3.36 9.64
N VAL A 359 -12.51 -4.56 10.05
CA VAL A 359 -13.36 -5.55 10.74
C VAL A 359 -13.78 -5.07 12.15
N ILE A 360 -12.89 -4.38 12.87
CA ILE A 360 -13.23 -3.82 14.19
C ILE A 360 -14.19 -2.63 14.04
N VAL A 361 -13.96 -1.74 13.06
CA VAL A 361 -14.84 -0.61 12.76
C VAL A 361 -16.22 -1.09 12.32
N SER A 362 -16.30 -2.08 11.43
CA SER A 362 -17.57 -2.68 11.02
C SER A 362 -18.31 -3.29 12.21
N TRP A 363 -17.60 -3.95 13.13
CA TRP A 363 -18.19 -4.50 14.35
C TRP A 363 -18.81 -3.42 15.24
N ILE A 364 -18.15 -2.27 15.39
CA ILE A 364 -18.68 -1.11 16.14
C ILE A 364 -19.92 -0.52 15.43
N LEU A 365 -19.91 -0.49 14.10
CA LEU A 365 -21.01 0.03 13.28
C LEU A 365 -22.20 -0.95 13.16
N GLY A 366 -22.09 -2.17 13.68
CA GLY A 366 -23.11 -3.21 13.53
C GLY A 366 -23.16 -3.84 12.14
N ILE A 367 -22.09 -3.71 11.34
CA ILE A 367 -21.95 -4.28 10.00
C ILE A 367 -21.17 -5.60 10.11
N GLU A 368 -21.70 -6.67 9.51
CA GLU A 368 -21.12 -8.02 9.57
C GLU A 368 -20.04 -8.23 8.51
N MET A 369 -18.93 -7.50 8.61
CA MET A 369 -17.75 -7.80 7.79
C MET A 369 -16.88 -8.85 8.49
N ASP A 370 -16.65 -9.98 7.81
CA ASP A 370 -15.72 -11.03 8.21
C ASP A 370 -14.41 -10.98 7.40
N LEU A 371 -13.47 -11.88 7.71
CA LEU A 371 -12.20 -12.06 6.99
C LEU A 371 -12.29 -13.17 5.93
N ASN A 372 -13.50 -13.64 5.58
CA ASN A 372 -13.66 -14.61 4.52
C ASN A 372 -13.65 -13.89 3.16
N PHE A 373 -12.54 -14.00 2.43
CA PHE A 373 -12.39 -13.35 1.12
C PHE A 373 -12.92 -14.21 -0.04
N ASN A 374 -13.44 -15.42 0.22
CA ASN A 374 -13.70 -16.48 -0.76
C ASN A 374 -12.42 -17.15 -1.30
N LEU A 375 -12.62 -18.25 -2.04
CA LEU A 375 -11.55 -19.14 -2.47
C LEU A 375 -10.58 -18.51 -3.48
N LEU A 376 -11.09 -17.79 -4.48
CA LEU A 376 -10.27 -17.24 -5.55
C LEU A 376 -9.35 -16.13 -5.04
N GLU A 377 -9.90 -15.23 -4.24
CA GLU A 377 -9.25 -14.10 -3.60
C GLU A 377 -8.20 -14.55 -2.60
N SER A 378 -8.57 -15.46 -1.69
CA SER A 378 -7.64 -16.02 -0.70
C SER A 378 -6.54 -16.85 -1.36
N GLY A 379 -6.89 -17.59 -2.42
CA GLY A 379 -5.93 -18.35 -3.24
C GLY A 379 -4.94 -17.43 -3.96
N SER A 380 -5.42 -16.32 -4.52
CA SER A 380 -4.58 -15.31 -5.19
C SER A 380 -3.60 -14.65 -4.20
N LEU A 381 -4.07 -14.30 -3.01
CA LEU A 381 -3.21 -13.77 -1.94
C LEU A 381 -2.17 -14.80 -1.47
N THR A 382 -2.58 -16.06 -1.28
CA THR A 382 -1.69 -17.16 -0.90
C THR A 382 -0.56 -17.32 -1.92
N LEU A 383 -0.91 -17.40 -3.20
CA LEU A 383 0.07 -17.51 -4.28
C LEU A 383 0.98 -16.28 -4.34
N ALA A 384 0.44 -15.06 -4.17
CA ALA A 384 1.23 -13.83 -4.16
C ALA A 384 2.29 -13.84 -3.04
N ILE A 385 1.90 -14.18 -1.80
CA ILE A 385 2.81 -14.23 -0.65
C ILE A 385 3.87 -15.31 -0.86
N ILE A 386 3.48 -16.52 -1.28
CA ILE A 386 4.39 -17.65 -1.50
C ILE A 386 5.39 -17.33 -2.62
N THR A 387 4.93 -16.85 -3.77
CA THR A 387 5.83 -16.51 -4.89
C THR A 387 6.79 -15.39 -4.50
N THR A 388 6.33 -14.40 -3.74
CA THR A 388 7.19 -13.32 -3.24
C THR A 388 8.24 -13.86 -2.26
N ALA A 389 7.85 -14.71 -1.31
CA ALA A 389 8.76 -15.33 -0.35
C ALA A 389 9.86 -16.15 -1.04
N PHE A 390 9.50 -16.99 -2.01
CA PHE A 390 10.47 -17.76 -2.79
C PHE A 390 11.39 -16.86 -3.63
N THR A 391 10.85 -15.79 -4.22
CA THR A 391 11.64 -14.85 -5.03
C THR A 391 12.72 -14.16 -4.19
N LEU A 392 12.40 -13.87 -2.92
CA LEU A 392 13.29 -13.16 -2.01
C LEU A 392 14.20 -14.07 -1.16
N GLN A 393 14.10 -15.40 -1.32
CA GLN A 393 14.80 -16.36 -0.48
C GLN A 393 16.33 -16.36 -0.65
N ASP A 394 16.90 -15.76 -1.71
CA ASP A 394 18.35 -15.81 -1.94
C ASP A 394 19.08 -14.51 -1.56
N GLY A 395 18.36 -13.43 -1.22
CA GLY A 395 18.98 -12.12 -0.92
C GLY A 395 19.59 -11.40 -2.12
N THR A 396 19.36 -11.91 -3.33
CA THR A 396 19.83 -11.34 -4.60
C THR A 396 18.66 -10.95 -5.48
N SER A 397 18.83 -9.89 -6.25
CA SER A 397 17.85 -9.38 -7.22
C SER A 397 18.44 -9.34 -8.63
N HIS A 398 17.59 -9.67 -9.60
CA HIS A 398 17.83 -9.48 -11.02
C HIS A 398 16.49 -9.29 -11.75
N TYR A 399 16.51 -8.70 -12.95
CA TYR A 399 15.28 -8.33 -13.67
C TYR A 399 14.32 -9.51 -13.87
N MET A 400 14.83 -10.74 -14.03
CA MET A 400 14.01 -11.93 -14.21
C MET A 400 13.15 -12.28 -12.98
N LYS A 401 13.66 -12.06 -11.76
CA LYS A 401 12.86 -12.22 -10.52
C LYS A 401 11.68 -11.24 -10.51
N GLY A 402 11.95 -9.99 -10.89
CA GLY A 402 10.90 -8.98 -11.05
C GLY A 402 9.89 -9.32 -12.14
N LEU A 403 10.36 -9.84 -13.28
CA LEU A 403 9.49 -10.25 -14.39
C LEU A 403 8.53 -11.35 -13.98
N VAL A 404 8.99 -12.35 -13.22
CA VAL A 404 8.13 -13.43 -12.71
C VAL A 404 7.01 -12.87 -11.83
N LEU A 405 7.34 -11.99 -10.86
CA LEU A 405 6.33 -11.36 -9.99
C LEU A 405 5.31 -10.54 -10.80
N PHE A 406 5.79 -9.74 -11.76
CA PHE A 406 4.92 -8.94 -12.63
C PHE A 406 4.00 -9.81 -13.49
N LEU A 407 4.50 -10.91 -14.05
CA LEU A 407 3.69 -11.85 -14.82
C LEU A 407 2.65 -12.54 -13.94
N CYS A 408 2.98 -12.90 -12.70
CA CYS A 408 2.01 -13.42 -11.73
C CYS A 408 0.88 -12.42 -11.47
N TYR A 409 1.19 -11.11 -11.34
CA TYR A 409 0.18 -10.06 -11.21
C TYR A 409 -0.75 -10.01 -12.42
N ILE A 410 -0.19 -10.06 -13.64
CA ILE A 410 -0.98 -10.07 -14.89
C ILE A 410 -1.90 -11.29 -14.96
N VAL A 411 -1.41 -12.48 -14.58
CA VAL A 411 -2.21 -13.72 -14.58
C VAL A 411 -3.38 -13.61 -13.58
N ILE A 412 -3.12 -13.09 -12.37
CA ILE A 412 -4.18 -12.84 -11.39
C ILE A 412 -5.19 -11.81 -11.95
N GLY A 413 -4.72 -10.71 -12.54
CA GLY A 413 -5.56 -9.71 -13.17
C GLY A 413 -6.43 -10.28 -14.31
N ALA A 414 -5.86 -11.15 -15.15
CA ALA A 414 -6.61 -11.85 -16.19
C ALA A 414 -7.68 -12.78 -15.61
N CYS A 415 -7.40 -13.43 -14.47
CA CYS A 415 -8.38 -14.26 -13.79
C CYS A 415 -9.59 -13.44 -13.31
N PHE A 416 -9.36 -12.31 -12.63
CA PHE A 416 -10.43 -11.41 -12.19
C PHE A 416 -11.14 -10.71 -13.35
N PHE A 417 -10.46 -10.48 -14.47
CA PHE A 417 -11.06 -9.93 -15.69
C PHE A 417 -12.08 -10.89 -16.31
N VAL A 418 -11.76 -12.19 -16.33
CA VAL A 418 -12.66 -13.24 -16.85
C VAL A 418 -13.81 -13.53 -15.87
N GLN A 419 -13.58 -13.34 -14.57
CA GLN A 419 -14.61 -13.52 -13.54
C GLN A 419 -15.72 -12.47 -13.70
N LYS A 420 -16.84 -12.89 -14.29
CA LYS A 420 -18.08 -12.11 -14.35
C LYS A 420 -18.94 -12.43 -13.13
N THR A 421 -18.57 -11.94 -11.95
CA THR A 421 -19.47 -12.01 -10.80
C THR A 421 -20.59 -10.98 -10.99
N PRO A 422 -21.88 -11.37 -11.07
CA PRO A 422 -22.97 -10.41 -11.06
C PRO A 422 -22.99 -9.68 -9.70
N SER A 423 -23.25 -8.37 -9.72
CA SER A 423 -23.47 -7.58 -8.50
C SER A 423 -24.59 -8.23 -7.67
N ASN A 424 -24.46 -8.13 -6.35
CA ASN A 424 -25.15 -8.90 -5.29
C ASN A 424 -26.68 -8.70 -5.19
N LYS A 425 -27.36 -8.34 -6.29
CA LYS A 425 -28.83 -8.18 -6.38
C LYS A 425 -29.55 -9.40 -6.98
N GLU A 426 -28.85 -10.34 -7.62
CA GLU A 426 -29.48 -11.50 -8.28
C GLU A 426 -29.34 -12.84 -7.54
N LEU A 427 -28.57 -12.90 -6.44
CA LEU A 427 -28.31 -14.15 -5.70
C LEU A 427 -29.44 -14.61 -4.76
N GLN A 428 -30.70 -14.23 -5.03
CA GLN A 428 -31.86 -14.86 -4.39
C GLN A 428 -32.18 -16.27 -4.95
N HIS A 429 -31.33 -16.86 -5.80
CA HIS A 429 -31.47 -18.24 -6.26
C HIS A 429 -30.18 -19.06 -6.05
N PRO A 430 -30.19 -20.08 -5.15
CA PRO A 430 -28.99 -20.73 -4.62
C PRO A 430 -28.38 -21.86 -5.48
N ASN A 431 -28.59 -21.90 -6.80
CA ASN A 431 -28.31 -23.13 -7.57
C ASN A 431 -27.04 -23.12 -8.45
N PHE A 432 -26.18 -22.09 -8.42
CA PHE A 432 -25.08 -21.99 -9.40
C PHE A 432 -23.68 -22.39 -8.89
N GLU A 433 -23.41 -22.31 -7.58
CA GLU A 433 -22.07 -22.64 -7.05
C GLU A 433 -21.86 -24.14 -6.80
N GLN A 434 -22.93 -24.91 -6.55
CA GLN A 434 -22.85 -26.36 -6.33
C GLN A 434 -22.43 -27.14 -7.60
N ASP A 435 -22.99 -26.78 -8.76
CA ASP A 435 -22.76 -27.49 -10.03
C ASP A 435 -21.32 -27.36 -10.55
N SER A 436 -20.64 -26.25 -10.23
CA SER A 436 -19.27 -25.99 -10.69
C SER A 436 -18.23 -26.80 -9.91
N MET A 437 -18.47 -27.06 -8.62
CA MET A 437 -17.60 -27.88 -7.77
C MET A 437 -17.74 -29.38 -8.07
N ASP A 438 -18.95 -29.85 -8.33
CA ASP A 438 -19.19 -31.24 -8.71
C ASP A 438 -18.53 -31.59 -10.06
N LEU A 439 -18.55 -30.66 -11.02
CA LEU A 439 -17.90 -30.87 -12.32
C LEU A 439 -16.37 -30.96 -12.19
N LEU A 440 -15.77 -30.16 -11.31
CA LEU A 440 -14.32 -30.11 -11.07
C LEU A 440 -13.84 -31.35 -10.30
N PHE A 441 -14.61 -31.82 -9.31
CA PHE A 441 -14.35 -33.07 -8.60
C PHE A 441 -14.47 -34.30 -9.51
N VAL A 442 -15.47 -34.34 -10.39
CA VAL A 442 -15.63 -35.41 -11.39
C VAL A 442 -14.45 -35.41 -12.37
N HIS A 443 -13.97 -34.25 -12.79
CA HIS A 443 -12.84 -34.15 -13.72
C HIS A 443 -11.50 -34.54 -13.07
N LEU A 444 -11.25 -34.13 -11.82
CA LEU A 444 -10.06 -34.52 -11.06
C LEU A 444 -10.05 -36.03 -10.74
N SER A 445 -11.20 -36.60 -10.36
CA SER A 445 -11.34 -38.04 -10.12
C SER A 445 -11.14 -38.89 -11.38
N SER A 446 -11.64 -38.41 -12.53
CA SER A 446 -11.43 -39.06 -13.84
C SER A 446 -9.95 -39.03 -14.26
N THR A 447 -9.27 -37.90 -14.01
CA THR A 447 -7.86 -37.71 -14.35
C THR A 447 -6.95 -38.57 -13.45
N ALA A 448 -7.26 -38.65 -12.14
CA ALA A 448 -6.55 -39.53 -11.21
C ALA A 448 -6.72 -41.03 -11.56
N LYS A 449 -7.92 -41.45 -12.00
CA LYS A 449 -8.15 -42.84 -12.47
C LYS A 449 -7.37 -43.15 -13.76
N LYS A 450 -7.25 -42.19 -14.69
CA LYS A 450 -6.44 -42.35 -15.91
C LYS A 450 -4.94 -42.45 -15.60
N LEU A 451 -4.42 -41.62 -14.69
CA LEU A 451 -3.03 -41.71 -14.23
C LEU A 451 -2.71 -43.03 -13.53
N LYS A 452 -3.62 -43.52 -12.67
CA LYS A 452 -3.44 -44.81 -11.99
C LYS A 452 -3.42 -46.01 -12.96
N LYS A 453 -4.13 -45.90 -14.09
CA LYS A 453 -4.12 -46.92 -15.16
C LYS A 453 -2.86 -46.86 -16.01
N PHE A 454 -2.22 -45.70 -16.11
CA PHE A 454 -0.97 -45.50 -16.85
C PHE A 454 0.27 -45.95 -16.07
N CYS A 455 0.23 -45.93 -14.73
CA CYS A 455 1.31 -46.43 -13.88
C CYS A 455 1.26 -47.96 -13.61
N MET A 456 0.21 -48.66 -14.08
CA MET A 456 0.05 -50.11 -13.90
C MET A 456 0.25 -50.91 -15.21
N GLN A 457 0.64 -50.23 -16.30
CA GLN A 457 1.19 -50.83 -17.53
C GLN A 457 2.68 -50.51 -17.56
#